data_AF-A0AAV2B980-F1
#
_entry.id   AF-A0AAV2B980-F1
#
_cell.length_a   1.000
_cell.length_b   1.000
_cell.length_c   1.000
_cell.angle_alpha   90.00
_cell.angle_beta   90.00
_cell.angle_gamma   90.00
#
_symmetry.space_group_name_H-M   'P 1'
#
loop_
_entity.id
_entity.type
_entity.pdbx_description
1 polymer ?
#
loop_
_entity_poly.entity_id
_entity_poly.type
_entity_poly.pdbx_seq_one_letter_code
_entity_poly.pdbx_strand_id
1 'polypeptide(L)'
;MEQKERICLQKERRAAQVLGIVMGVFVLCWLPFFMMYVILPFCENCYISDDMINFITWLGYMNSALNPVIYTVFNTDFRKSFQRLLCGRRRC
;
A
#
# COMPACT_ATOMS: atom_id res chain seq x y z
N MET A 1 3.11 9.87 -35.21
CA MET A 1 2.27 8.93 -34.42
C MET A 1 3.09 8.20 -33.36
N GLU A 2 4.33 7.78 -33.66
CA GLU A 2 5.25 7.11 -32.71
C GLU A 2 5.48 7.84 -31.37
N GLN A 3 5.58 9.17 -31.33
CA GLN A 3 5.84 9.90 -30.09
C GLN A 3 4.66 9.82 -29.09
N LYS A 4 3.41 9.85 -29.60
CA LYS A 4 2.21 9.72 -28.75
C LYS A 4 2.11 8.32 -28.15
N GLU A 5 2.50 7.30 -28.92
CA GLU A 5 2.51 5.89 -28.49
C GLU A 5 3.52 5.63 -27.36
N ARG A 6 4.74 6.18 -27.49
CA ARG A 6 5.79 6.08 -26.43
C ARG A 6 5.34 6.75 -25.13
N ILE A 7 4.63 7.88 -25.20
CA ILE A 7 4.09 8.59 -24.04
C ILE A 7 2.97 7.75 -23.37
N CYS A 8 2.12 7.10 -24.17
CA CYS A 8 1.07 6.21 -23.65
C CYS A 8 1.66 5.01 -22.92
N LEU A 9 2.63 4.32 -23.55
CA LEU A 9 3.36 3.18 -22.95
C LEU A 9 4.08 3.55 -21.64
N GLN A 10 4.68 4.73 -21.56
CA GLN A 10 5.30 5.22 -20.32
C GLN A 10 4.29 5.44 -19.20
N LYS A 11 3.10 5.98 -19.52
CA LYS A 11 2.02 6.14 -18.54
C LYS A 11 1.48 4.79 -18.07
N GLU A 12 1.27 3.85 -18.99
CA GLU A 12 0.79 2.50 -18.68
C GLU A 12 1.79 1.74 -17.78
N ARG A 13 3.08 1.76 -18.12
CA ARG A 13 4.14 1.18 -17.27
C ARG A 13 4.12 1.76 -15.86
N ARG A 14 3.96 3.07 -15.73
CA ARG A 14 3.91 3.74 -14.42
C ARG A 14 2.68 3.33 -13.62
N ALA A 15 1.53 3.21 -14.28
CA ALA A 15 0.31 2.71 -13.64
C ALA A 15 0.48 1.26 -13.18
N ALA A 16 1.04 0.38 -14.02
CA ALA A 16 1.34 -1.00 -13.68
C ALA A 16 2.35 -1.12 -12.51
N GLN A 17 3.36 -0.25 -12.45
CA GLN A 17 4.28 -0.19 -11.30
C GLN A 17 3.56 0.19 -10.01
N VAL A 18 2.67 1.19 -10.05
CA VAL A 18 1.87 1.57 -8.87
C VAL A 18 0.99 0.40 -8.42
N LEU A 19 0.31 -0.27 -9.35
CA LEU A 19 -0.50 -1.45 -9.06
C LEU A 19 0.35 -2.58 -8.45
N GLY A 20 1.53 -2.86 -9.00
CA GLY A 20 2.45 -3.86 -8.46
C GLY A 20 2.90 -3.54 -7.03
N ILE A 21 3.18 -2.27 -6.73
CA ILE A 21 3.57 -1.83 -5.37
C ILE A 21 2.38 -1.92 -4.41
N VAL A 22 1.19 -1.48 -4.81
CA VAL A 22 -0.03 -1.62 -3.98
C VAL A 22 -0.27 -3.08 -3.63
N MET A 23 -0.20 -3.97 -4.63
CA MET A 23 -0.35 -5.41 -4.43
C MET A 23 0.74 -5.98 -3.51
N GLY A 24 2.00 -5.56 -3.69
CA GLY A 24 3.11 -5.99 -2.84
C GLY A 24 2.95 -5.56 -1.38
N VAL A 25 2.59 -4.30 -1.13
CA VAL A 25 2.34 -3.79 0.23
C VAL A 25 1.14 -4.48 0.87
N PHE A 26 0.06 -4.67 0.11
CA PHE A 26 -1.11 -5.40 0.58
C PHE A 26 -0.74 -6.82 1.04
N VAL A 27 0.00 -7.55 0.21
CA VAL A 27 0.49 -8.90 0.56
C VAL A 27 1.40 -8.84 1.79
N LEU A 28 2.37 -7.93 1.87
CA LEU A 28 3.28 -7.86 3.02
C LEU A 28 2.57 -7.54 4.33
N CYS A 29 1.56 -6.67 4.31
CA CYS A 29 0.79 -6.33 5.52
C CYS A 29 -0.18 -7.45 5.93
N TRP A 30 -0.75 -8.18 4.97
CA TRP A 30 -1.76 -9.20 5.26
C TRP A 30 -1.21 -10.62 5.41
N LEU A 31 -0.11 -10.96 4.74
CA LEU A 31 0.49 -12.29 4.77
C LEU A 31 0.80 -12.79 6.19
N PRO A 32 1.42 -12.03 7.11
CA PRO A 32 1.62 -12.50 8.47
C PRO A 32 0.31 -12.76 9.23
N PHE A 33 -0.74 -11.96 8.99
CA PHE A 33 -2.07 -12.17 9.57
C PHE A 33 -2.74 -13.44 9.03
N PHE A 34 -2.71 -13.65 7.71
CA PHE A 34 -3.23 -14.86 7.08
C PHE A 34 -2.49 -16.11 7.56
N MET A 35 -1.17 -16.06 7.63
CA MET A 35 -0.35 -17.18 8.11
C MET A 35 -0.70 -17.52 9.56
N MET A 36 -0.80 -16.51 10.44
CA MET A 36 -1.23 -16.70 11.82
C MET A 36 -2.62 -17.36 11.89
N TYR A 37 -3.61 -16.82 11.18
CA TYR A 37 -4.99 -17.30 11.18
C TYR A 37 -5.13 -18.74 10.65
N VAL A 38 -4.33 -19.10 9.64
CA VAL A 38 -4.32 -20.46 9.08
C VAL A 38 -3.57 -21.43 9.98
N ILE A 39 -2.43 -21.05 10.58
CA ILE A 39 -1.56 -21.97 11.33
C ILE A 39 -2.09 -22.26 12.74
N LEU A 40 -2.60 -21.25 13.46
CA LEU A 40 -3.12 -21.39 14.82
C LEU A 40 -4.10 -22.56 15.03
N PRO A 41 -5.14 -22.75 14.20
CA PRO A 41 -6.09 -23.84 14.40
C PRO A 41 -5.49 -25.23 14.20
N PHE A 42 -4.36 -25.36 13.49
CA PHE A 42 -3.67 -26.64 13.29
C PHE A 42 -2.49 -26.85 14.24
N CYS A 43 -2.18 -25.87 15.09
CA CYS A 43 -1.04 -25.93 15.99
C CYS A 43 -1.46 -25.78 17.45
N GLU A 44 -1.77 -26.91 18.09
CA GLU A 44 -2.21 -26.96 19.49
C GLU A 44 -1.12 -26.52 20.49
N ASN A 45 0.16 -26.57 20.10
CA ASN A 45 1.31 -26.20 20.95
C ASN A 45 2.00 -24.89 20.51
N CYS A 46 1.46 -24.16 19.52
CA CYS A 46 2.04 -22.89 19.11
C CYS A 46 1.63 -21.80 20.09
N TYR A 47 2.55 -21.42 20.99
CA TYR A 47 2.36 -20.25 21.83
C TYR A 47 2.84 -19.00 21.08
N ILE A 48 1.89 -18.17 20.65
CA ILE A 48 2.17 -16.84 20.10
C ILE A 48 1.96 -15.85 21.24
N SER A 49 2.99 -15.08 21.56
CA SER A 49 2.90 -14.03 22.58
C SER A 49 1.87 -12.96 22.18
N ASP A 50 1.13 -12.43 23.15
CA ASP A 50 0.12 -11.38 22.92
C ASP A 50 0.70 -10.16 22.21
N ASP A 51 1.96 -9.82 22.46
CA ASP A 51 2.68 -8.74 21.77
C ASP A 51 2.80 -8.99 20.26
N MET A 52 3.05 -10.23 19.86
CA MET A 52 3.20 -10.60 18.46
C MET A 52 1.84 -10.60 17.74
N ILE A 53 0.78 -11.05 18.43
CA ILE A 53 -0.60 -10.95 17.93
C ILE A 53 -0.96 -9.49 17.71
N ASN A 54 -0.75 -8.64 18.72
CA ASN A 54 -0.98 -7.21 18.61
C ASN A 54 -0.19 -6.60 17.46
N PHE A 55 1.11 -6.89 17.35
CA PHE A 55 1.93 -6.38 16.26
C PHE A 55 1.38 -6.74 14.88
N ILE A 56 0.99 -8.00 14.66
CA ILE A 56 0.42 -8.47 13.40
C ILE A 56 -0.93 -7.78 13.10
N THR A 57 -1.79 -7.65 14.11
CA THR A 57 -3.08 -6.94 13.97
C THR A 57 -2.88 -5.47 13.63
N TRP A 58 -1.94 -4.79 14.29
CA TRP A 58 -1.58 -3.39 14.00
C TRP A 58 -1.00 -3.23 12.59
N LEU A 59 -0.19 -4.19 12.12
CA LEU A 59 0.31 -4.22 10.75
C LEU A 59 -0.83 -4.31 9.73
N GLY A 60 -1.86 -5.12 10.01
CA GLY A 60 -3.08 -5.20 9.21
C GLY A 60 -3.84 -3.87 9.17
N TYR A 61 -3.95 -3.16 10.30
CA TYR A 61 -4.57 -1.83 10.33
C TYR A 61 -3.75 -0.78 9.57
N MET A 62 -2.42 -0.87 9.59
CA MET A 62 -1.56 0.03 8.81
C MET A 62 -1.80 -0.06 7.30
N ASN A 63 -2.29 -1.19 6.77
CA ASN A 63 -2.67 -1.33 5.35
C ASN A 63 -3.63 -0.22 4.90
N SER A 64 -4.59 0.16 5.75
CA SER A 64 -5.55 1.24 5.45
C SER A 64 -4.88 2.61 5.41
N ALA A 65 -3.93 2.87 6.31
CA ALA A 65 -3.17 4.12 6.37
C ALA A 65 -2.11 4.24 5.26
N LEU A 66 -1.60 3.10 4.76
CA LEU A 66 -0.62 3.05 3.68
C LEU A 66 -1.24 3.41 2.33
N ASN A 67 -2.55 3.22 2.13
CA ASN A 67 -3.22 3.56 0.87
C ASN A 67 -2.98 5.03 0.44
N PRO A 68 -3.30 6.08 1.24
CA PRO A 68 -2.96 7.47 0.91
C PRO A 68 -1.46 7.71 0.67
N VAL A 69 -0.58 7.04 1.43
CA VAL A 69 0.88 7.18 1.31
C VAL A 69 1.37 6.61 -0.03
N ILE A 70 0.90 5.43 -0.42
CA ILE A 70 1.23 4.79 -1.70
C ILE A 70 0.73 5.68 -2.84
N TYR A 71 -0.51 6.18 -2.78
CA TYR A 71 -1.02 7.08 -3.82
C TYR A 71 -0.26 8.40 -3.90
N THR A 72 0.16 8.99 -2.77
CA THR A 72 0.90 10.27 -2.76
C THR A 72 2.38 10.13 -3.12
N VAL A 73 3.03 9.00 -2.85
CA VAL A 73 4.43 8.77 -3.22
C VAL A 73 4.56 8.41 -4.68
N PHE A 74 3.66 7.57 -5.21
CA PHE A 74 3.81 6.98 -6.54
C PHE A 74 2.99 7.68 -7.64
N ASN A 75 1.90 8.37 -7.28
CA ASN A 75 1.12 9.18 -8.21
C ASN A 75 1.36 10.68 -7.96
N THR A 76 2.28 11.26 -8.75
CA THR A 76 2.62 12.70 -8.68
C THR A 76 1.41 13.62 -8.86
N ASP A 77 0.41 13.21 -9.65
CA ASP A 77 -0.80 14.01 -9.87
C ASP A 77 -1.72 13.94 -8.65
N PHE A 78 -1.82 12.76 -8.03
CA PHE A 78 -2.50 12.59 -6.74
C PHE A 78 -1.81 13.39 -5.63
N ARG A 79 -0.46 13.34 -5.55
CA ARG A 79 0.34 14.14 -4.62
C ARG A 79 0.07 15.63 -4.76
N LYS A 80 0.07 16.16 -5.99
CA LYS A 80 -0.19 17.58 -6.26
C LYS A 80 -1.61 17.98 -5.84
N SER A 81 -2.60 17.14 -6.11
CA SER A 81 -3.98 17.37 -5.70
C SER A 81 -4.14 17.30 -4.17
N PHE A 82 -3.50 16.31 -3.53
CA PHE A 82 -3.52 16.12 -2.08
C PHE A 82 -2.80 17.25 -1.34
N GLN A 83 -1.66 17.74 -1.87
CA GLN A 83 -0.97 18.93 -1.37
C GLN A 83 -1.81 20.21 -1.55
N ARG A 84 -2.55 20.35 -2.66
CA ARG A 84 -3.48 21.48 -2.81
C ARG A 84 -4.63 21.43 -1.80
N LEU A 85 -5.09 20.23 -1.43
CA LEU A 85 -6.12 20.02 -0.42
C LEU A 85 -5.60 20.36 0.98
N LEU A 86 -4.42 19.86 1.36
CA LEU A 86 -3.84 20.02 2.70
C LEU A 86 -3.17 21.39 2.93
N CYS A 87 -2.46 21.92 1.93
CA CYS A 87 -1.77 23.21 2.01
C CYS A 87 -2.58 24.36 1.42
N GLY A 88 -3.89 24.16 1.21
CA GLY A 88 -4.90 25.13 0.75
C GLY A 88 -4.33 26.38 0.10
N ARG A 89 -4.19 26.36 -1.23
CA ARG A 89 -3.82 27.51 -2.10
C ARG A 89 -3.12 28.65 -1.33
N ARG A 90 -1.87 28.47 -0.90
CA ARG A 90 -1.03 29.63 -0.56
C ARG A 90 -0.79 30.41 -1.85
N ARG A 91 -1.73 31.29 -2.16
CA ARG A 91 -1.51 32.48 -2.95
C ARG A 91 -0.69 33.40 -2.05
N CYS A 92 0.62 33.36 -2.23
CA CYS A 92 1.46 34.55 -2.14
C CYS A 92 2.01 34.76 -3.54
#